data_AF-A0A9D1YDI5-F1
#
_entry.id   AF-A0A9D1YDI5-F1
#
_cell.length_a   1.000
_cell.length_b   1.000
_cell.length_c   1.000
_cell.angle_alpha   90.00
_cell.angle_beta   90.00
_cell.angle_gamma   90.00
#
_symmetry.space_group_name_H-M   'P 1'
#
loop_
_entity.id
_entity.type
_entity.pdbx_description
1 polymer ?
#
loop_
_entity_poly.entity_id
_entity_poly.type
_entity_poly.pdbx_seq_one_letter_code
_entity_poly.pdbx_strand_id
1 'polypeptide(L)'
;QISNAALARSVIAYNENSQAEERQQAREEVETLAILTGLEIDSAKSGVKPDLSPYLGKSRKGKNLFLTYKYLVEGKAEKRKGAWSPAKQARDFLRSTDWEQVDANLERLPYLAWQLEEHTPKLREPSQPDEALFSFAQDPQWKEKLPQASLKLVEGIILEYQRCLGRIRVSMAPVREQLHRTDVERILYARGQEELVTAEELYASFSALEPEQVTALLEQIREQEWHFLPPRERENFLREHLSGDIVDAYGELLCDFRAGGYRILGDLLLDVERENRLETSRQLHRAGDSEQMEEMLESYENKTAQESYREAAARGCRHYLERHIQPKLAVQCAAALGKRGFLWDVLLDAVLATARKEERRD
;
A
#
# COMPACT_ATOMS: atom_id res chain seq x y z
N GLN A 1 -17.80 -13.61 15.05
CA GLN A 1 -19.25 -13.34 15.11
C GLN A 1 -19.75 -13.30 16.55
N ILE A 2 -19.42 -14.29 17.38
CA ILE A 2 -19.79 -14.33 18.82
C ILE A 2 -19.40 -13.06 19.58
N SER A 3 -18.16 -12.60 19.43
CA SER A 3 -17.69 -11.36 20.08
C SER A 3 -18.54 -10.12 19.72
N ASN A 4 -18.94 -9.97 18.45
CA ASN A 4 -19.79 -8.84 18.05
C ASN A 4 -21.22 -8.98 18.60
N ALA A 5 -21.73 -10.20 18.70
CA ALA A 5 -23.03 -10.49 19.27
C ALA A 5 -23.05 -10.25 20.79
N ALA A 6 -21.96 -10.55 21.49
CA ALA A 6 -21.77 -10.26 22.90
C ALA A 6 -21.62 -8.74 23.13
N LEU A 7 -20.85 -8.05 22.28
CA LEU A 7 -20.70 -6.60 22.34
C LEU A 7 -22.02 -5.86 22.16
N ALA A 8 -22.84 -6.27 21.19
CA ALA A 8 -24.14 -5.64 20.96
C ALA A 8 -25.07 -5.73 22.20
N ARG A 9 -25.00 -6.85 22.92
CA ARG A 9 -25.76 -7.07 24.16
C ARG A 9 -25.14 -6.34 25.35
N SER A 10 -23.81 -6.28 25.43
CA SER A 10 -23.13 -5.55 26.52
C SER A 10 -23.45 -4.06 26.48
N VAL A 11 -23.57 -3.48 25.27
CA VAL A 11 -24.03 -2.09 25.11
C VAL A 11 -25.39 -1.86 25.77
N ILE A 12 -26.33 -2.80 25.63
CA ILE A 12 -27.65 -2.72 26.28
C ILE A 12 -27.54 -2.98 27.79
N ALA A 13 -26.82 -4.04 28.19
CA ALA A 13 -26.63 -4.47 29.57
C ALA A 13 -26.07 -3.38 30.51
N TYR A 14 -25.25 -2.49 29.96
CA TYR A 14 -24.55 -1.42 30.69
C TYR A 14 -25.02 -0.01 30.29
N ASN A 15 -26.07 0.13 29.47
CA ASN A 15 -26.67 1.42 29.21
C ASN A 15 -27.64 1.80 30.34
N GLU A 16 -27.28 2.77 31.16
CA GLU A 16 -28.08 3.23 32.32
C GLU A 16 -29.48 3.75 31.92
N ASN A 17 -29.65 4.21 30.68
CA ASN A 17 -30.92 4.71 30.16
C ASN A 17 -31.86 3.58 29.67
N SER A 18 -31.41 2.33 29.66
CA SER A 18 -32.23 1.17 29.27
C SER A 18 -33.07 0.62 30.44
N GLN A 19 -34.22 0.01 30.12
CA GLN A 19 -35.12 -0.58 31.11
C GLN A 19 -34.42 -1.67 31.94
N ALA A 20 -34.73 -1.77 33.23
CA ALA A 20 -34.05 -2.68 34.15
C ALA A 20 -34.14 -4.15 33.72
N GLU A 21 -35.31 -4.59 33.24
CA GLU A 21 -35.53 -5.96 32.75
C GLU A 21 -34.68 -6.25 31.50
N GLU A 22 -34.61 -5.30 30.55
CA GLU A 22 -33.81 -5.45 29.34
C GLU A 22 -32.31 -5.50 29.64
N ARG A 23 -31.85 -4.71 30.63
CA ARG A 23 -30.46 -4.76 31.09
C ARG A 23 -30.14 -6.11 31.71
N GLN A 24 -31.02 -6.64 32.55
CA GLN A 24 -30.80 -7.94 33.20
C GLN A 24 -30.75 -9.08 32.17
N GLN A 25 -31.71 -9.11 31.24
CA GLN A 25 -31.70 -10.08 30.15
C GLN A 25 -30.42 -9.97 29.31
N ALA A 26 -30.01 -8.76 28.95
CA ALA A 26 -28.80 -8.56 28.16
C ALA A 26 -27.53 -9.00 28.91
N ARG A 27 -27.47 -8.86 30.25
CA ARG A 27 -26.35 -9.38 31.08
C ARG A 27 -26.29 -10.90 31.03
N GLU A 28 -27.40 -11.58 31.24
CA GLU A 28 -27.49 -13.05 31.20
C GLU A 28 -27.09 -13.58 29.81
N GLU A 29 -27.53 -12.91 28.74
CA GLU A 29 -27.13 -13.27 27.38
C GLU A 29 -25.64 -13.04 27.12
N VAL A 30 -25.03 -11.99 27.69
CA VAL A 30 -23.57 -11.74 27.60
C VAL A 30 -22.78 -12.81 28.34
N GLU A 31 -23.18 -13.16 29.56
CA GLU A 31 -22.55 -14.21 30.36
C GLU A 31 -22.65 -15.57 29.65
N THR A 32 -23.83 -15.88 29.11
CA THR A 32 -24.04 -17.10 28.33
C THR A 32 -23.15 -17.13 27.09
N LEU A 33 -23.05 -16.02 26.34
CA LEU A 33 -22.15 -15.93 25.20
C LEU A 33 -20.67 -16.07 25.57
N ALA A 34 -20.25 -15.59 26.75
CA ALA A 34 -18.90 -15.78 27.24
C ALA A 34 -18.58 -17.26 27.47
N ILE A 35 -19.51 -18.00 28.10
CA ILE A 35 -19.40 -19.45 28.31
C ILE A 35 -19.37 -20.19 26.97
N LEU A 36 -20.31 -19.89 26.08
CA LEU A 36 -20.41 -20.52 24.76
C LEU A 36 -19.17 -20.26 23.90
N THR A 37 -18.52 -19.09 24.06
CA THR A 37 -17.24 -18.81 23.39
C THR A 37 -16.13 -19.76 23.87
N GLY A 38 -16.05 -20.02 25.18
CA GLY A 38 -15.11 -21.00 25.73
C GLY A 38 -15.35 -22.41 25.20
N LEU A 39 -16.62 -22.82 25.13
CA LEU A 39 -17.02 -24.12 24.56
C LEU A 39 -16.72 -24.22 23.05
N GLU A 40 -16.91 -23.15 22.29
CA GLU A 40 -16.56 -23.12 20.86
C GLU A 40 -15.05 -23.32 20.66
N ILE A 41 -14.21 -22.69 21.49
CA ILE A 41 -12.75 -22.87 21.44
C ILE A 41 -12.38 -24.32 21.78
N ASP A 42 -12.99 -24.90 22.82
CA ASP A 42 -12.68 -26.26 23.26
C ASP A 42 -13.32 -27.36 22.39
N SER A 43 -14.28 -26.99 21.52
CA SER A 43 -14.87 -27.90 20.52
C SER A 43 -13.83 -28.51 19.58
N ALA A 44 -12.70 -27.83 19.35
CA ALA A 44 -11.59 -28.37 18.59
C ALA A 44 -10.92 -29.58 19.27
N LYS A 45 -11.09 -29.72 20.60
CA LYS A 45 -10.58 -30.84 21.38
C LYS A 45 -11.65 -31.89 21.68
N SER A 46 -12.86 -31.45 21.98
CA SER A 46 -13.97 -32.36 22.36
C SER A 46 -14.76 -32.89 21.16
N GLY A 47 -14.67 -32.25 19.99
CA GLY A 47 -15.45 -32.57 18.79
C GLY A 47 -16.92 -32.14 18.87
N VAL A 48 -17.37 -31.55 19.99
CA VAL A 48 -18.76 -31.14 20.20
C VAL A 48 -18.88 -29.62 20.10
N LYS A 49 -19.67 -29.15 19.12
CA LYS A 49 -19.89 -27.73 18.87
C LYS A 49 -21.13 -27.20 19.59
N PRO A 50 -21.05 -26.10 20.36
CA PRO A 50 -22.23 -25.49 20.99
C PRO A 50 -23.19 -24.86 19.95
N ASP A 51 -24.50 -24.90 20.22
CA ASP A 51 -25.49 -24.22 19.37
C ASP A 51 -25.53 -22.71 19.69
N LEU A 52 -25.11 -21.91 18.71
CA LEU A 52 -25.02 -20.46 18.79
C LEU A 52 -26.17 -19.76 18.03
N SER A 53 -27.05 -20.52 17.37
CA SER A 53 -28.14 -20.02 16.54
C SER A 53 -29.06 -19.01 17.26
N PRO A 54 -29.42 -19.20 18.55
CA PRO A 54 -30.25 -18.25 19.29
C PRO A 54 -29.60 -16.85 19.43
N TYR A 55 -28.27 -16.79 19.40
CA TYR A 55 -27.52 -15.57 19.71
C TYR A 55 -26.93 -14.87 18.49
N LEU A 56 -26.67 -15.63 17.41
CA LEU A 56 -26.00 -15.16 16.18
C LEU A 56 -26.96 -14.82 15.02
N GLY A 57 -28.28 -14.98 15.21
CA GLY A 57 -29.30 -14.59 14.24
C GLY A 57 -29.43 -13.07 14.04
N LYS A 58 -30.17 -12.66 13.00
CA LYS A 58 -30.52 -11.24 12.76
C LYS A 58 -31.20 -10.69 14.02
N SER A 59 -30.46 -9.88 14.79
CA SER A 59 -30.97 -9.24 16.00
C SER A 59 -32.32 -8.56 15.73
N ARG A 60 -33.33 -8.89 16.55
CA ARG A 60 -34.64 -8.22 16.55
C ARG A 60 -34.56 -6.79 17.10
N LYS A 61 -33.50 -6.42 17.81
CA LYS A 61 -33.22 -5.07 18.30
C LYS A 61 -32.18 -4.41 17.38
N GLY A 62 -32.32 -3.12 17.12
CA GLY A 62 -31.64 -2.35 16.06
C GLY A 62 -30.15 -2.64 15.84
N LYS A 63 -29.65 -2.33 14.64
CA LYS A 63 -28.24 -2.49 14.29
C LYS A 63 -27.40 -1.59 15.21
N ASN A 64 -26.51 -2.19 16.00
CA ASN A 64 -25.56 -1.46 16.83
C ASN A 64 -24.75 -0.47 15.96
N LEU A 65 -24.78 0.82 16.33
CA LEU A 65 -24.24 1.91 15.52
C LEU A 65 -22.71 1.84 15.45
N PHE A 66 -22.05 1.47 16.56
CA PHE A 66 -20.61 1.29 16.61
C PHE A 66 -20.14 0.16 15.68
N LEU A 67 -20.81 -0.99 15.70
CA LEU A 67 -20.51 -2.10 14.80
C LEU A 67 -20.79 -1.72 13.35
N THR A 68 -21.86 -0.98 13.07
CA THR A 68 -22.16 -0.47 11.72
C THR A 68 -21.02 0.42 11.22
N TYR A 69 -20.57 1.39 12.02
CA TYR A 69 -19.40 2.21 11.71
C TYR A 69 -18.14 1.38 11.47
N LYS A 70 -17.84 0.42 12.37
CA LYS A 70 -16.68 -0.48 12.23
C LYS A 70 -16.70 -1.24 10.91
N TYR A 71 -17.85 -1.80 10.51
CA TYR A 71 -17.97 -2.52 9.25
C TYR A 71 -17.80 -1.61 8.01
N LEU A 72 -18.25 -0.36 8.09
CA LEU A 72 -18.05 0.62 7.01
C LEU A 72 -16.57 0.97 6.85
N VAL A 73 -15.85 1.19 7.96
CA VAL A 73 -14.41 1.51 7.94
C VAL A 73 -13.58 0.32 7.47
N GLU A 74 -13.90 -0.90 7.91
CA GLU A 74 -13.20 -2.13 7.48
C GLU A 74 -13.54 -2.57 6.05
N GLY A 75 -14.45 -1.87 5.36
CA GLY A 75 -14.90 -2.25 4.00
C GLY A 75 -15.63 -3.60 3.95
N LYS A 76 -16.15 -4.05 5.09
CA LYS A 76 -16.90 -5.31 5.27
C LYS A 76 -18.41 -5.13 5.17
N ALA A 77 -18.89 -3.90 4.99
CA ALA A 77 -20.27 -3.63 4.61
C ALA A 77 -20.58 -4.23 3.24
N GLU A 78 -21.84 -4.65 3.01
CA GLU A 78 -22.28 -5.24 1.73
C GLU A 78 -21.84 -4.38 0.54
N LYS A 79 -20.88 -4.90 -0.24
CA LYS A 79 -20.34 -4.20 -1.42
C LYS A 79 -21.43 -4.07 -2.48
N ARG A 80 -22.12 -2.94 -2.50
CA ARG A 80 -22.92 -2.55 -3.68
C ARG A 80 -21.97 -2.20 -4.83
N LYS A 81 -22.25 -2.66 -6.04
CA LYS A 81 -21.51 -2.26 -7.26
C LYS A 81 -21.52 -0.72 -7.36
N GLY A 82 -20.35 -0.09 -7.48
CA GLY A 82 -20.19 1.37 -7.53
C GLY A 82 -19.99 2.08 -6.18
N ALA A 83 -19.68 1.35 -5.10
CA ALA A 83 -19.53 1.91 -3.77
C ALA A 83 -18.37 2.93 -3.66
N TRP A 84 -18.64 4.07 -3.01
CA TRP A 84 -17.65 5.08 -2.64
C TRP A 84 -16.60 4.53 -1.66
N SER A 85 -15.47 5.21 -1.47
CA SER A 85 -14.42 4.76 -0.55
C SER A 85 -14.98 4.48 0.87
N PRO A 86 -14.45 3.48 1.60
CA PRO A 86 -14.87 3.16 2.98
C PRO A 86 -14.92 4.39 3.89
N ALA A 87 -13.93 5.27 3.76
CA ALA A 87 -13.86 6.54 4.49
C ALA A 87 -15.05 7.46 4.21
N LYS A 88 -15.50 7.55 2.94
CA LYS A 88 -16.67 8.38 2.62
C LYS A 88 -17.95 7.76 3.19
N GLN A 89 -18.13 6.45 3.06
CA GLN A 89 -19.32 5.78 3.59
C GLN A 89 -19.44 5.95 5.11
N ALA A 90 -18.32 5.83 5.83
CA ALA A 90 -18.27 6.09 7.26
C ALA A 90 -18.63 7.54 7.60
N ARG A 91 -18.12 8.52 6.85
CA ARG A 91 -18.49 9.94 7.03
C ARG A 91 -19.96 10.22 6.73
N ASP A 92 -20.50 9.65 5.65
CA ASP A 92 -21.91 9.81 5.28
C ASP A 92 -22.82 9.21 6.36
N PHE A 93 -22.45 8.06 6.93
CA PHE A 93 -23.12 7.46 8.09
C PHE A 93 -23.08 8.36 9.34
N LEU A 94 -21.92 8.94 9.64
CA LEU A 94 -21.79 9.89 10.75
C LEU A 94 -22.66 11.13 10.56
N ARG A 95 -22.89 11.58 9.32
CA ARG A 95 -23.74 12.75 9.03
C ARG A 95 -25.23 12.43 9.02
N SER A 96 -25.62 11.23 8.60
CA SER A 96 -27.02 10.85 8.46
C SER A 96 -27.64 10.32 9.76
N THR A 97 -26.82 9.98 10.75
CA THR A 97 -27.27 9.48 12.05
C THR A 97 -27.60 10.63 12.97
N ASP A 98 -28.76 10.57 13.63
CA ASP A 98 -29.14 11.49 14.70
C ASP A 98 -28.47 11.07 16.01
N TRP A 99 -27.37 11.75 16.37
CA TRP A 99 -26.55 11.43 17.54
C TRP A 99 -27.12 11.97 18.85
N GLU A 100 -28.12 12.86 18.82
CA GLU A 100 -28.78 13.36 20.03
C GLU A 100 -29.66 12.28 20.66
N GLN A 101 -30.19 11.37 19.84
CA GLN A 101 -31.01 10.22 20.26
C GLN A 101 -30.20 8.99 20.68
N VAL A 102 -28.86 9.06 20.58
CA VAL A 102 -27.98 7.93 20.91
C VAL A 102 -27.46 8.09 22.33
N ASP A 103 -27.95 7.23 23.22
CA ASP A 103 -27.63 7.27 24.64
C ASP A 103 -26.35 6.52 25.00
N ALA A 104 -26.01 5.47 24.25
CA ALA A 104 -24.87 4.62 24.57
C ALA A 104 -23.54 5.31 24.23
N ASN A 105 -22.68 5.51 25.24
CA ASN A 105 -21.36 6.11 25.08
C ASN A 105 -20.51 5.43 23.99
N LEU A 106 -20.53 4.10 23.93
CA LEU A 106 -19.78 3.35 22.93
C LEU A 106 -20.31 3.60 21.51
N GLU A 107 -21.63 3.74 21.35
CA GLU A 107 -22.24 4.02 20.06
C GLU A 107 -21.96 5.45 19.61
N ARG A 108 -21.92 6.43 20.53
CA ARG A 108 -21.53 7.82 20.24
C ARG A 108 -20.04 8.00 19.95
N LEU A 109 -19.18 7.05 20.37
CA LEU A 109 -17.72 7.18 20.28
C LEU A 109 -17.22 7.56 18.87
N PRO A 110 -17.69 6.95 17.76
CA PRO A 110 -17.26 7.32 16.42
C PRO A 110 -17.59 8.77 16.07
N TYR A 111 -18.76 9.25 16.48
CA TYR A 111 -19.18 10.64 16.26
C TYR A 111 -18.34 11.60 17.10
N LEU A 112 -18.10 11.30 18.38
CA LEU A 112 -17.27 12.12 19.25
C LEU A 112 -15.83 12.23 18.73
N ALA A 113 -15.25 11.12 18.25
CA ALA A 113 -13.92 11.12 17.65
C ALA A 113 -13.88 11.97 16.37
N TRP A 114 -14.91 11.90 15.53
CA TRP A 114 -15.01 12.72 14.34
C TRP A 114 -15.17 14.21 14.66
N GLN A 115 -16.04 14.56 15.63
CA GLN A 115 -16.19 15.93 16.11
C GLN A 115 -14.88 16.47 16.69
N LEU A 116 -14.16 15.65 17.45
CA LEU A 116 -12.84 16.00 17.96
C LEU A 116 -11.87 16.30 16.81
N GLU A 117 -11.83 15.49 15.76
CA GLU A 117 -10.96 15.73 14.60
C GLU A 117 -11.33 17.03 13.86
N GLU A 118 -12.61 17.29 13.63
CA GLU A 118 -13.08 18.50 12.92
C GLU A 118 -12.85 19.78 13.73
N HIS A 119 -13.00 19.71 15.06
CA HIS A 119 -12.89 20.87 15.95
C HIS A 119 -11.50 21.05 16.58
N THR A 120 -10.58 20.09 16.39
CA THR A 120 -9.19 20.25 16.84
C THR A 120 -8.37 20.91 15.74
N PRO A 121 -7.93 22.17 15.92
CA PRO A 121 -7.06 22.81 14.93
C PRO A 121 -5.76 22.01 14.84
N LYS A 122 -5.40 21.60 13.63
CA LYS A 122 -4.11 20.94 13.39
C LYS A 122 -3.02 21.96 13.69
N LEU A 123 -2.28 21.77 14.78
CA LEU A 123 -1.07 22.51 15.09
C LEU A 123 -0.06 22.24 13.96
N ARG A 124 -0.03 23.15 12.98
CA ARG A 124 1.02 23.21 11.98
C ARG A 124 1.80 24.47 12.28
N GLU A 125 3.02 24.28 12.79
CA GLU A 125 3.95 25.40 12.87
C GLU A 125 4.13 25.96 11.46
N PRO A 126 3.87 27.27 11.24
CA PRO A 126 4.09 27.86 9.94
C PRO A 126 5.56 27.71 9.58
N SER A 127 5.84 27.39 8.32
CA SER A 127 7.21 27.34 7.80
C SER A 127 7.85 28.70 8.00
N GLN A 128 8.95 28.76 8.76
CA GLN A 128 9.67 30.00 9.03
C GLN A 128 10.17 30.63 7.73
N PRO A 129 10.17 31.97 7.56
CA PRO A 129 10.72 32.61 6.38
C PRO A 129 12.23 32.40 6.29
N ASP A 130 12.81 32.49 5.09
CA ASP A 130 14.26 32.30 4.89
C ASP A 130 15.07 33.30 5.74
N GLU A 131 14.57 34.54 5.91
CA GLU A 131 15.14 35.62 6.74
C GLU A 131 15.30 35.27 8.23
N ALA A 132 14.43 34.41 8.75
CA ALA A 132 14.52 33.92 10.12
C ALA A 132 15.60 32.85 10.25
N LEU A 133 15.85 32.07 9.19
CA LEU A 133 16.72 30.90 9.21
C LEU A 133 18.16 31.22 8.81
N PHE A 134 18.36 32.10 7.83
CA PHE A 134 19.65 32.30 7.18
C PHE A 134 20.12 33.75 7.26
N SER A 135 21.42 33.92 7.50
CA SER A 135 22.07 35.24 7.55
C SER A 135 22.03 35.97 6.21
N PHE A 136 22.26 35.26 5.10
CA PHE A 136 22.22 35.84 3.75
C PHE A 136 20.83 36.30 3.32
N ALA A 137 19.78 35.71 3.91
CA ALA A 137 18.41 36.01 3.52
C ALA A 137 17.89 37.33 4.09
N GLN A 138 18.65 37.98 4.98
CA GLN A 138 18.32 39.31 5.52
C GLN A 138 18.29 40.42 4.46
N ASP A 139 19.01 40.24 3.36
CA ASP A 139 19.01 41.17 2.24
C ASP A 139 17.83 40.86 1.31
N PRO A 140 16.80 41.71 1.17
CA PRO A 140 15.60 41.39 0.39
C PRO A 140 15.87 41.01 -1.08
N GLN A 141 17.00 41.47 -1.65
CA GLN A 141 17.39 41.20 -3.03
C GLN A 141 18.37 40.04 -3.18
N TRP A 142 18.60 39.25 -2.11
CA TRP A 142 19.57 38.15 -2.13
C TRP A 142 19.30 37.13 -3.25
N LYS A 143 18.02 36.89 -3.58
CA LYS A 143 17.62 35.97 -4.65
C LYS A 143 18.01 36.48 -6.04
N GLU A 144 17.92 37.79 -6.26
CA GLU A 144 18.27 38.44 -7.54
C GLU A 144 19.79 38.46 -7.77
N LYS A 145 20.56 38.47 -6.67
CA LYS A 145 22.04 38.47 -6.71
C LYS A 145 22.64 37.10 -7.04
N LEU A 146 21.84 36.03 -7.05
CA LEU A 146 22.34 34.68 -7.30
C LEU A 146 22.67 34.45 -8.79
N PRO A 147 23.81 33.83 -9.11
CA PRO A 147 24.11 33.48 -10.49
C PRO A 147 23.08 32.49 -11.05
N GLN A 148 22.46 32.83 -12.17
CA GLN A 148 21.47 31.97 -12.82
C GLN A 148 22.04 30.59 -13.21
N ALA A 149 23.32 30.53 -13.56
CA ALA A 149 24.01 29.28 -13.87
C ALA A 149 24.07 28.35 -12.65
N SER A 150 24.38 28.90 -11.47
CA SER A 150 24.42 28.14 -10.20
C SER A 150 23.04 27.65 -9.78
N LEU A 151 21.99 28.47 -9.99
CA LEU A 151 20.60 28.06 -9.74
C LEU A 151 20.21 26.86 -10.60
N LYS A 152 20.46 26.92 -11.91
CA LYS A 152 20.14 25.81 -12.84
C LYS A 152 20.93 24.54 -12.51
N LEU A 153 22.20 24.67 -12.16
CA LEU A 153 23.03 23.54 -11.75
C LEU A 153 22.48 22.86 -10.49
N VAL A 154 22.20 23.64 -9.45
CA VAL A 154 21.67 23.10 -8.18
C VAL A 154 20.27 22.52 -8.36
N GLU A 155 19.43 23.13 -9.19
CA GLU A 155 18.13 22.57 -9.56
C GLU A 155 18.26 21.19 -10.22
N GLY A 156 19.20 21.04 -11.16
CA GLY A 156 19.53 19.75 -11.78
C GLY A 156 19.99 18.70 -10.76
N ILE A 157 20.91 19.09 -9.87
CA ILE A 157 21.43 18.21 -8.82
C ILE A 157 20.31 17.72 -7.89
N ILE A 158 19.42 18.62 -7.45
CA ILE A 158 18.30 18.28 -6.57
C ILE A 158 17.32 17.33 -7.28
N LEU A 159 17.03 17.59 -8.56
CA LEU A 159 16.13 16.76 -9.34
C LEU A 159 16.67 15.33 -9.45
N GLU A 160 17.97 15.20 -9.74
CA GLU A 160 18.61 13.90 -9.88
C GLU A 160 18.69 13.15 -8.54
N TYR A 161 18.96 13.86 -7.44
CA TYR A 161 18.89 13.30 -6.09
C TYR A 161 17.51 12.73 -5.76
N GLN A 162 16.43 13.47 -6.08
CA GLN A 162 15.06 13.01 -5.86
C GLN A 162 14.72 11.78 -6.72
N ARG A 163 15.20 11.74 -7.96
CA ARG A 163 15.05 10.57 -8.85
C ARG A 163 15.77 9.35 -8.30
N CYS A 164 17.01 9.51 -7.82
CA CYS A 164 17.78 8.46 -7.18
C CYS A 164 17.05 7.87 -5.96
N LEU A 165 16.59 8.72 -5.03
CA LEU A 165 15.78 8.28 -3.89
C LEU A 165 14.47 7.58 -4.31
N GLY A 166 13.85 8.02 -5.40
CA GLY A 166 12.68 7.34 -5.99
C GLY A 166 13.02 5.93 -6.45
N ARG A 167 14.14 5.79 -7.17
CA ARG A 167 14.62 4.53 -7.73
C ARG A 167 14.99 3.52 -6.66
N ILE A 168 15.73 3.95 -5.63
CA ILE A 168 16.07 3.12 -4.48
C ILE A 168 14.80 2.63 -3.78
N ARG A 169 13.79 3.49 -3.59
CA ARG A 169 12.51 3.07 -2.99
C ARG A 169 11.76 2.03 -3.82
N VAL A 170 11.76 2.16 -5.15
CA VAL A 170 11.15 1.17 -6.05
C VAL A 170 11.91 -0.15 -5.97
N SER A 171 13.24 -0.09 -5.94
CA SER A 171 14.12 -1.27 -5.76
C SER A 171 13.81 -2.03 -4.46
N MET A 172 13.61 -1.31 -3.35
CA MET A 172 13.32 -1.91 -2.03
C MET A 172 11.84 -2.34 -1.83
N ALA A 173 10.92 -1.96 -2.72
CA ALA A 173 9.50 -2.22 -2.51
C ALA A 173 9.22 -3.75 -2.49
N PRO A 174 8.47 -4.28 -1.52
CA PRO A 174 8.21 -5.72 -1.43
C PRO A 174 7.44 -6.22 -2.66
N VAL A 175 7.85 -7.35 -3.24
CA VAL A 175 7.05 -8.00 -4.29
C VAL A 175 5.82 -8.61 -3.62
N ARG A 176 4.64 -8.39 -4.20
CA ARG A 176 3.54 -9.36 -4.05
C ARG A 176 3.65 -10.31 -5.23
N GLU A 177 4.34 -11.41 -5.00
CA GLU A 177 4.56 -12.46 -6.01
C GLU A 177 3.20 -13.02 -6.43
N GLN A 178 3.04 -13.24 -7.75
CA GLN A 178 2.03 -14.11 -8.35
C GLN A 178 0.59 -13.87 -7.85
N LEU A 179 -0.01 -12.73 -8.26
CA LEU A 179 -1.35 -12.32 -7.80
C LEU A 179 -2.43 -13.35 -8.12
N HIS A 180 -2.24 -14.10 -9.20
CA HIS A 180 -3.21 -15.09 -9.67
C HIS A 180 -2.88 -16.51 -9.20
N ARG A 181 -1.81 -16.72 -8.42
CA ARG A 181 -1.39 -18.06 -7.95
C ARG A 181 -2.53 -18.82 -7.27
N THR A 182 -3.24 -18.16 -6.36
CA THR A 182 -4.37 -18.77 -5.66
C THR A 182 -5.53 -19.12 -6.60
N ASP A 183 -5.72 -18.38 -7.70
CA ASP A 183 -6.72 -18.76 -8.70
C ASP A 183 -6.24 -19.96 -9.53
N VAL A 184 -4.97 -20.00 -9.93
CA VAL A 184 -4.36 -21.15 -10.60
C VAL A 184 -4.49 -22.42 -9.75
N GLU A 185 -4.10 -22.36 -8.47
CA GLU A 185 -4.25 -23.48 -7.50
C GLU A 185 -5.72 -23.90 -7.35
N ARG A 186 -6.65 -22.93 -7.29
CA ARG A 186 -8.09 -23.21 -7.23
C ARG A 186 -8.59 -23.92 -8.48
N ILE A 187 -8.13 -23.52 -9.66
CA ILE A 187 -8.52 -24.16 -10.93
C ILE A 187 -7.98 -25.59 -10.98
N LEU A 188 -6.72 -25.81 -10.59
CA LEU A 188 -6.12 -27.14 -10.52
C LEU A 188 -6.89 -28.07 -9.56
N TYR A 189 -7.20 -27.58 -8.36
CA TYR A 189 -7.99 -28.32 -7.38
C TYR A 189 -9.40 -28.67 -7.88
N ALA A 190 -10.10 -27.69 -8.48
CA ALA A 190 -11.44 -27.93 -9.04
C ALA A 190 -11.46 -28.96 -10.17
N ARG A 191 -10.30 -29.26 -10.76
CA ARG A 191 -10.11 -30.24 -11.83
C ARG A 191 -9.55 -31.57 -11.33
N GLY A 192 -9.16 -31.67 -10.05
CA GLY A 192 -8.47 -32.86 -9.52
C GLY A 192 -7.09 -33.06 -10.11
N GLN A 193 -6.39 -31.97 -10.45
CA GLN A 193 -5.08 -31.99 -11.11
C GLN A 193 -3.95 -31.46 -10.22
N GLU A 194 -4.24 -31.16 -8.94
CA GLU A 194 -3.28 -30.63 -7.96
C GLU A 194 -2.10 -31.57 -7.68
N GLU A 195 -2.24 -32.88 -7.93
CA GLU A 195 -1.16 -33.86 -7.82
C GLU A 195 -0.43 -34.13 -9.16
N LEU A 196 -0.96 -33.62 -10.28
CA LEU A 196 -0.40 -33.83 -11.62
C LEU A 196 0.42 -32.64 -12.11
N VAL A 197 -0.04 -31.43 -11.80
CA VAL A 197 0.60 -30.17 -12.18
C VAL A 197 0.51 -29.23 -11.00
N THR A 198 1.65 -28.71 -10.55
CA THR A 198 1.70 -27.70 -9.50
C THR A 198 1.73 -26.29 -10.09
N ALA A 199 1.25 -25.31 -9.33
CA ALA A 199 1.41 -23.91 -9.70
C ALA A 199 2.89 -23.54 -9.84
N GLU A 200 3.77 -24.14 -9.04
CA GLU A 200 5.22 -23.88 -9.08
C GLU A 200 5.86 -24.28 -10.41
N GLU A 201 5.54 -25.47 -10.92
CA GLU A 201 6.01 -25.95 -12.22
C GLU A 201 5.51 -25.08 -13.37
N LEU A 202 4.24 -24.64 -13.32
CA LEU A 202 3.67 -23.71 -14.29
C LEU A 202 4.42 -22.37 -14.26
N TYR A 203 4.55 -21.74 -13.10
CA TYR A 203 5.26 -20.47 -12.98
C TYR A 203 6.73 -20.60 -13.40
N ALA A 204 7.43 -21.68 -13.03
CA ALA A 204 8.82 -21.90 -13.44
C ALA A 204 8.97 -22.01 -14.97
N SER A 205 8.03 -22.71 -15.63
CA SER A 205 8.05 -22.88 -17.09
C SER A 205 7.81 -21.57 -17.84
N PHE A 206 6.88 -20.75 -17.35
CA PHE A 206 6.52 -19.47 -17.99
C PHE A 206 7.46 -18.32 -17.63
N SER A 207 8.13 -18.37 -16.47
CA SER A 207 9.15 -17.37 -16.09
C SER A 207 10.44 -17.51 -16.91
N ALA A 208 10.64 -18.63 -17.60
CA ALA A 208 11.76 -18.84 -18.52
C ALA A 208 11.55 -18.16 -19.90
N LEU A 209 10.37 -17.59 -20.16
CA LEU A 209 10.09 -16.89 -21.41
C LEU A 209 10.73 -15.49 -21.41
N GLU A 210 11.25 -15.07 -22.56
CA GLU A 210 11.81 -13.72 -22.71
C GLU A 210 10.73 -12.64 -22.53
N PRO A 211 11.05 -11.46 -21.93
CA PRO A 211 10.07 -10.41 -21.69
C PRO A 211 9.31 -9.96 -22.94
N GLU A 212 10.02 -9.82 -24.08
CA GLU A 212 9.42 -9.46 -25.36
C GLU A 212 8.43 -10.53 -25.83
N GLN A 213 8.77 -11.82 -25.66
CA GLN A 213 7.91 -12.94 -26.02
C GLN A 213 6.62 -12.94 -25.19
N VAL A 214 6.72 -12.69 -23.87
CA VAL A 214 5.56 -12.60 -22.98
C VAL A 214 4.64 -11.45 -23.40
N THR A 215 5.20 -10.27 -23.70
CA THR A 215 4.39 -9.12 -24.16
C THR A 215 3.70 -9.38 -25.49
N ALA A 216 4.41 -9.95 -26.47
CA ALA A 216 3.85 -10.31 -27.77
C ALA A 216 2.74 -11.37 -27.63
N LEU A 217 2.92 -12.37 -26.76
CA LEU A 217 1.91 -13.40 -26.52
C LEU A 217 0.65 -12.83 -25.85
N LEU A 218 0.79 -11.89 -24.92
CA LEU A 218 -0.35 -11.18 -24.33
C LEU A 218 -1.12 -10.35 -25.37
N GLU A 219 -0.43 -9.74 -26.34
CA GLU A 219 -1.06 -9.06 -27.47
C GLU A 219 -1.82 -10.05 -28.35
N GLN A 220 -1.21 -11.18 -28.71
CA GLN A 220 -1.86 -12.23 -29.51
C GLN A 220 -3.08 -12.85 -28.82
N ILE A 221 -3.03 -13.05 -27.50
CA ILE A 221 -4.19 -13.49 -26.70
C ILE A 221 -5.38 -12.52 -26.83
N ARG A 222 -5.10 -11.21 -26.92
CA ARG A 222 -6.13 -10.17 -27.08
C ARG A 222 -6.63 -10.11 -28.52
N GLU A 223 -5.72 -10.09 -29.49
CA GLU A 223 -6.05 -9.95 -30.91
C GLU A 223 -6.85 -11.13 -31.45
N GLN A 224 -6.44 -12.35 -31.08
CA GLN A 224 -7.12 -13.57 -31.52
C GLN A 224 -8.31 -13.95 -30.64
N GLU A 225 -8.64 -13.12 -29.65
CA GLU A 225 -9.69 -13.38 -28.67
C GLU A 225 -9.60 -14.81 -28.12
N TRP A 226 -8.46 -15.18 -27.52
CA TRP A 226 -8.13 -16.55 -27.07
C TRP A 226 -9.28 -17.31 -26.39
N HIS A 227 -10.09 -16.61 -25.60
CA HIS A 227 -11.24 -17.14 -24.87
C HIS A 227 -12.44 -17.53 -25.75
N PHE A 228 -12.48 -17.11 -27.01
CA PHE A 228 -13.48 -17.46 -28.03
C PHE A 228 -12.97 -18.44 -29.10
N LEU A 229 -11.66 -18.68 -29.17
CA LEU A 229 -11.11 -19.67 -30.11
C LEU A 229 -11.71 -21.07 -29.83
N PRO A 230 -11.98 -21.90 -30.84
CA PRO A 230 -12.38 -23.30 -30.67
C PRO A 230 -11.18 -24.19 -30.27
N PRO A 231 -11.42 -25.42 -29.76
CA PRO A 231 -10.36 -26.25 -29.17
C PRO A 231 -9.15 -26.53 -30.08
N ARG A 232 -9.38 -26.81 -31.37
CA ARG A 232 -8.29 -27.07 -32.33
C ARG A 232 -7.47 -25.83 -32.64
N GLU A 233 -8.12 -24.67 -32.72
CA GLU A 233 -7.44 -23.40 -32.99
C GLU A 233 -6.63 -22.94 -31.78
N ARG A 234 -7.07 -23.25 -30.55
CA ARG A 234 -6.28 -23.02 -29.34
C ARG A 234 -5.01 -23.86 -29.31
N GLU A 235 -5.09 -25.14 -29.67
CA GLU A 235 -3.90 -25.99 -29.73
C GLU A 235 -2.89 -25.47 -30.76
N ASN A 236 -3.38 -25.06 -31.95
CA ASN A 236 -2.53 -24.43 -32.97
C ASN A 236 -1.90 -23.13 -32.44
N PHE A 237 -2.69 -22.28 -31.79
CA PHE A 237 -2.21 -21.04 -31.17
C PHE A 237 -1.09 -21.31 -30.16
N LEU A 238 -1.23 -22.31 -29.28
CA LEU A 238 -0.16 -22.66 -28.34
C LEU A 238 1.11 -23.13 -29.07
N ARG A 239 0.98 -23.98 -30.09
CA ARG A 239 2.11 -24.49 -30.88
C ARG A 239 2.83 -23.40 -31.68
N GLU A 240 2.11 -22.35 -32.07
CA GLU A 240 2.68 -21.21 -32.80
C GLU A 240 3.49 -20.28 -31.89
N HIS A 241 3.13 -20.15 -30.61
CA HIS A 241 3.69 -19.10 -29.73
C HIS A 241 4.52 -19.62 -28.55
N LEU A 242 4.42 -20.90 -28.18
CA LEU A 242 5.13 -21.53 -27.07
C LEU A 242 6.03 -22.66 -27.56
N SER A 243 7.03 -23.01 -26.74
CA SER A 243 7.90 -24.16 -27.03
C SER A 243 7.11 -25.47 -26.97
N GLY A 244 7.56 -26.46 -27.76
CA GLY A 244 6.94 -27.79 -27.80
C GLY A 244 6.84 -28.43 -26.41
N ASP A 245 7.87 -28.27 -25.57
CA ASP A 245 7.89 -28.82 -24.21
C ASP A 245 6.75 -28.27 -23.33
N ILE A 246 6.47 -26.97 -23.42
CA ILE A 246 5.37 -26.33 -22.67
C ILE A 246 4.03 -26.81 -23.19
N VAL A 247 3.88 -26.92 -24.51
CA VAL A 247 2.63 -27.38 -25.13
C VAL A 247 2.36 -28.85 -24.84
N ASP A 248 3.38 -29.70 -24.86
CA ASP A 248 3.24 -31.12 -24.60
C ASP A 248 2.96 -31.39 -23.11
N ALA A 249 3.53 -30.59 -22.20
CA ALA A 249 3.29 -30.71 -20.76
C ALA A 249 1.94 -30.11 -20.32
N TYR A 250 1.55 -28.95 -20.86
CA TYR A 250 0.43 -28.17 -20.33
C TYR A 250 -0.66 -27.84 -21.35
N GLY A 251 -0.51 -28.19 -22.63
CA GLY A 251 -1.44 -27.80 -23.69
C GLY A 251 -2.87 -28.25 -23.44
N GLU A 252 -3.09 -29.47 -22.92
CA GLU A 252 -4.43 -29.95 -22.55
C GLU A 252 -5.05 -29.10 -21.44
N LEU A 253 -4.27 -28.76 -20.42
CA LEU A 253 -4.71 -27.91 -19.30
C LEU A 253 -5.08 -26.51 -19.79
N LEU A 254 -4.21 -25.89 -20.59
CA LEU A 254 -4.35 -24.52 -21.07
C LEU A 254 -5.48 -24.39 -22.10
N CYS A 255 -5.76 -25.41 -22.90
CA CYS A 255 -6.84 -25.37 -23.90
C CYS A 255 -8.23 -25.68 -23.33
N ASP A 256 -8.35 -26.17 -22.09
CA ASP A 256 -9.60 -26.72 -21.56
C ASP A 256 -10.44 -25.69 -20.77
N PHE A 257 -11.77 -25.70 -20.99
CA PHE A 257 -12.71 -24.77 -20.38
C PHE A 257 -13.26 -25.25 -19.03
N ARG A 258 -13.12 -26.53 -18.70
CA ARG A 258 -13.61 -27.07 -17.42
C ARG A 258 -12.95 -26.32 -16.26
N ALA A 259 -13.77 -25.84 -15.33
CA ALA A 259 -13.36 -25.05 -14.17
C ALA A 259 -12.47 -23.82 -14.48
N GLY A 260 -12.44 -23.36 -15.75
CA GLY A 260 -11.67 -22.19 -16.16
C GLY A 260 -10.19 -22.44 -16.45
N GLY A 261 -9.79 -23.65 -16.87
CA GLY A 261 -8.41 -23.97 -17.28
C GLY A 261 -7.81 -22.99 -18.30
N TYR A 262 -8.60 -22.57 -19.30
CA TYR A 262 -8.21 -21.60 -20.32
C TYR A 262 -7.76 -20.23 -19.80
N ARG A 263 -8.10 -19.89 -18.55
CA ARG A 263 -7.69 -18.63 -17.89
C ARG A 263 -6.25 -18.71 -17.38
N ILE A 264 -5.75 -19.90 -17.08
CA ILE A 264 -4.41 -20.11 -16.51
C ILE A 264 -3.34 -19.48 -17.41
N LEU A 265 -3.42 -19.62 -18.73
CA LEU A 265 -2.45 -19.01 -19.65
C LEU A 265 -2.36 -17.49 -19.46
N GLY A 266 -3.50 -16.81 -19.46
CA GLY A 266 -3.57 -15.36 -19.29
C GLY A 266 -3.09 -14.92 -17.91
N ASP A 267 -3.52 -15.65 -16.87
CA ASP A 267 -3.15 -15.37 -15.48
C ASP A 267 -1.64 -15.50 -15.25
N LEU A 268 -1.01 -16.56 -15.77
CA LEU A 268 0.44 -16.77 -15.71
C LEU A 268 1.20 -15.67 -16.45
N LEU A 269 0.83 -15.37 -17.70
CA LEU A 269 1.53 -14.36 -18.51
C LEU A 269 1.38 -12.95 -17.94
N LEU A 270 0.22 -12.62 -17.36
CA LEU A 270 0.03 -11.33 -16.69
C LEU A 270 0.89 -11.19 -15.43
N ASP A 271 1.05 -12.27 -14.66
CA ASP A 271 1.92 -12.27 -13.49
C ASP A 271 3.40 -12.18 -13.91
N VAL A 272 3.84 -12.93 -14.91
CA VAL A 272 5.22 -12.90 -15.44
C VAL A 272 5.54 -11.54 -16.07
N GLU A 273 4.64 -10.96 -16.87
CA GLU A 273 4.86 -9.64 -17.46
C GLU A 273 5.00 -8.55 -16.39
N ARG A 274 4.19 -8.66 -15.34
CA ARG A 274 4.25 -7.75 -14.20
C ARG A 274 5.57 -7.92 -13.44
N GLU A 275 6.03 -9.14 -13.26
CA GLU A 275 7.33 -9.44 -12.67
C GLU A 275 8.47 -8.84 -13.50
N ASN A 276 8.51 -9.09 -14.81
CA ASN A 276 9.51 -8.52 -15.74
C ASN A 276 9.54 -6.99 -15.71
N ARG A 277 8.36 -6.34 -15.68
CA ARG A 277 8.26 -4.87 -15.52
C ARG A 277 8.79 -4.41 -14.18
N LEU A 278 8.50 -5.15 -13.10
CA LEU A 278 8.99 -4.82 -11.77
C LEU A 278 10.51 -5.00 -11.69
N GLU A 279 11.07 -6.08 -12.20
CA GLU A 279 12.52 -6.29 -12.27
C GLU A 279 13.22 -5.14 -13.01
N THR A 280 12.72 -4.79 -14.21
CA THR A 280 13.23 -3.65 -14.98
C THR A 280 13.14 -2.34 -14.18
N SER A 281 12.04 -2.13 -13.46
CA SER A 281 11.86 -0.92 -12.63
C SER A 281 12.81 -0.87 -11.42
N ARG A 282 13.20 -2.04 -10.90
CA ARG A 282 14.06 -2.20 -9.72
C ARG A 282 15.55 -2.13 -10.02
N GLN A 283 15.94 -2.28 -11.29
CA GLN A 283 17.31 -2.09 -11.72
C GLN A 283 17.82 -0.71 -11.28
N LEU A 284 18.79 -0.74 -10.35
CA LEU A 284 19.39 0.45 -9.78
C LEU A 284 20.25 1.18 -10.82
N HIS A 285 20.99 0.44 -11.65
CA HIS A 285 21.80 0.99 -12.74
C HIS A 285 21.08 0.80 -14.08
N ARG A 286 21.07 1.82 -14.93
CA ARG A 286 20.47 1.82 -16.29
C ARG A 286 21.46 2.41 -17.27
N ALA A 287 21.36 1.98 -18.53
CA ALA A 287 22.10 2.59 -19.62
C ALA A 287 21.72 4.08 -19.77
N GLY A 288 22.71 4.96 -19.69
CA GLY A 288 22.53 6.42 -19.81
C GLY A 288 22.33 7.15 -18.47
N ASP A 289 22.59 6.50 -17.34
CA ASP A 289 22.64 7.17 -16.04
C ASP A 289 23.71 8.29 -16.04
N SER A 290 23.42 9.38 -15.33
CA SER A 290 24.36 10.50 -15.19
C SER A 290 25.48 10.16 -14.20
N GLU A 291 26.63 10.84 -14.31
CA GLU A 291 27.73 10.67 -13.34
C GLU A 291 27.26 10.86 -11.89
N GLN A 292 26.37 11.85 -11.66
CA GLN A 292 25.78 12.09 -10.35
C GLN A 292 24.93 10.89 -9.88
N MET A 293 24.13 10.29 -10.77
CA MET A 293 23.30 9.14 -10.46
C MET A 293 24.17 7.94 -10.07
N GLU A 294 25.20 7.63 -10.86
CA GLU A 294 26.12 6.53 -10.62
C GLU A 294 26.79 6.67 -9.24
N GLU A 295 27.31 7.84 -8.91
CA GLU A 295 27.97 8.11 -7.63
C GLU A 295 27.03 7.99 -6.42
N MET A 296 25.78 8.45 -6.55
CA MET A 296 24.77 8.30 -5.49
C MET A 296 24.38 6.84 -5.28
N LEU A 297 24.26 6.06 -6.36
CA LEU A 297 23.94 4.64 -6.30
C LEU A 297 25.10 3.81 -5.75
N GLU A 298 26.33 4.10 -6.16
CA GLU A 298 27.53 3.48 -5.61
C GLU A 298 27.66 3.77 -4.10
N SER A 299 27.36 5.01 -3.69
CA SER A 299 27.35 5.37 -2.27
C SER A 299 26.29 4.60 -1.49
N TYR A 300 25.12 4.35 -2.10
CA TYR A 300 24.05 3.54 -1.55
C TYR A 300 24.42 2.05 -1.46
N GLU A 301 25.08 1.48 -2.48
CA GLU A 301 25.53 0.08 -2.48
C GLU A 301 26.61 -0.16 -1.43
N ASN A 302 27.49 0.83 -1.22
CA ASN A 302 28.56 0.81 -0.22
C ASN A 302 28.12 1.32 1.17
N LYS A 303 26.81 1.44 1.43
CA LYS A 303 26.31 1.96 2.70
C LYS A 303 26.61 1.01 3.86
N THR A 304 26.76 1.59 5.06
CA THR A 304 26.92 0.77 6.27
C THR A 304 25.58 0.19 6.75
N ALA A 305 25.62 -0.80 7.64
CA ALA A 305 24.40 -1.38 8.23
C ALA A 305 23.59 -0.38 9.08
N GLN A 306 24.25 0.63 9.66
CA GLN A 306 23.62 1.67 10.47
C GLN A 306 23.10 2.85 9.63
N GLU A 307 23.63 3.03 8.42
CA GLU A 307 23.29 4.15 7.53
C GLU A 307 21.97 3.85 6.78
N SER A 308 21.06 4.81 6.82
CA SER A 308 19.84 4.78 6.03
C SER A 308 20.16 4.95 4.54
N TYR A 309 19.29 4.42 3.66
CA TYR A 309 19.48 4.60 2.21
C TYR A 309 19.52 6.08 1.79
N ARG A 310 18.81 6.94 2.54
CA ARG A 310 18.72 8.38 2.25
C ARG A 310 20.02 9.09 2.61
N GLU A 311 20.64 8.74 3.73
CA GLU A 311 21.96 9.27 4.14
C GLU A 311 23.05 8.83 3.17
N ALA A 312 23.04 7.56 2.75
CA ALA A 312 24.01 7.05 1.79
C ALA A 312 23.92 7.76 0.43
N ALA A 313 22.71 7.92 -0.10
CA ALA A 313 22.50 8.69 -1.33
C ALA A 313 22.84 10.19 -1.16
N ALA A 314 22.57 10.77 0.02
CA ALA A 314 22.92 12.15 0.32
C ALA A 314 24.44 12.36 0.36
N ARG A 315 25.19 11.39 0.88
CA ARG A 315 26.66 11.39 0.90
C ARG A 315 27.24 11.40 -0.51
N GLY A 316 26.76 10.54 -1.41
CA GLY A 316 27.16 10.56 -2.82
C GLY A 316 26.79 11.87 -3.52
N CYS A 317 25.56 12.37 -3.29
CA CYS A 317 25.11 13.64 -3.84
C CYS A 317 25.97 14.82 -3.33
N ARG A 318 26.42 14.78 -2.08
CA ARG A 318 27.29 15.79 -1.49
C ARG A 318 28.66 15.79 -2.15
N HIS A 319 29.24 14.62 -2.38
CA HIS A 319 30.54 14.50 -3.03
C HIS A 319 30.50 15.03 -4.47
N TYR A 320 29.47 14.69 -5.25
CA TYR A 320 29.22 15.29 -6.56
C TYR A 320 29.12 16.82 -6.48
N LEU A 321 28.26 17.32 -5.57
CA LEU A 321 27.97 18.74 -5.45
C LEU A 321 29.23 19.58 -5.15
N GLU A 322 30.08 19.12 -4.24
CA GLU A 322 31.32 19.83 -3.87
C GLU A 322 32.31 19.99 -5.03
N ARG A 323 32.29 19.07 -6.00
CA ARG A 323 33.12 19.15 -7.21
C ARG A 323 32.64 20.23 -8.18
N HIS A 324 31.35 20.58 -8.14
CA HIS A 324 30.75 21.50 -9.10
C HIS A 324 30.37 22.87 -8.53
N ILE A 325 30.09 22.99 -7.23
CA ILE A 325 29.66 24.24 -6.61
C ILE A 325 30.10 24.32 -5.13
N GLN A 326 30.45 25.52 -4.68
CA GLN A 326 30.74 25.75 -3.27
C GLN A 326 29.50 25.49 -2.40
N PRO A 327 29.62 24.69 -1.31
CA PRO A 327 28.49 24.34 -0.44
C PRO A 327 27.66 25.53 0.06
N LYS A 328 28.32 26.64 0.44
CA LYS A 328 27.61 27.86 0.91
C LYS A 328 26.74 28.48 -0.18
N LEU A 329 27.21 28.51 -1.42
CA LEU A 329 26.44 29.00 -2.57
C LEU A 329 25.32 28.03 -2.91
N ALA A 330 25.56 26.72 -2.83
CA ALA A 330 24.54 25.71 -3.02
C ALA A 330 23.39 25.81 -2.00
N VAL A 331 23.69 26.13 -0.73
CA VAL A 331 22.66 26.40 0.29
C VAL A 331 21.77 27.56 -0.12
N GLN A 332 22.37 28.68 -0.58
CA GLN A 332 21.60 29.83 -1.06
C GLN A 332 20.72 29.47 -2.25
N CYS A 333 21.27 28.77 -3.25
CA CYS A 333 20.52 28.32 -4.41
C CYS A 333 19.36 27.39 -4.04
N ALA A 334 19.59 26.38 -3.22
CA ALA A 334 18.55 25.43 -2.80
C ALA A 334 17.48 26.09 -1.91
N ALA A 335 17.85 27.06 -1.07
CA ALA A 335 16.91 27.90 -0.33
C ALA A 335 16.06 28.75 -1.27
N ALA A 336 16.66 29.37 -2.29
CA ALA A 336 15.95 30.19 -3.28
C ALA A 336 14.94 29.36 -4.09
N LEU A 337 15.29 28.10 -4.40
CA LEU A 337 14.41 27.12 -5.05
C LEU A 337 13.31 26.56 -4.13
N GLY A 338 13.29 26.92 -2.84
CA GLY A 338 12.33 26.43 -1.86
C GLY A 338 12.51 24.95 -1.49
N LYS A 339 13.69 24.36 -1.77
CA LYS A 339 13.97 22.93 -1.59
C LYS A 339 14.68 22.66 -0.26
N ARG A 340 14.08 23.11 0.85
CA ARG A 340 14.70 22.99 2.20
C ARG A 340 14.96 21.55 2.65
N GLY A 341 14.15 20.59 2.22
CA GLY A 341 14.40 19.17 2.51
C GLY A 341 15.78 18.71 2.02
N PHE A 342 16.22 19.18 0.86
CA PHE A 342 17.55 18.88 0.33
C PHE A 342 18.68 19.49 1.19
N LEU A 343 18.46 20.69 1.74
CA LEU A 343 19.43 21.34 2.62
C LEU A 343 19.74 20.49 3.84
N TRP A 344 18.69 19.97 4.48
CA TRP A 344 18.82 19.15 5.69
C TRP A 344 19.40 17.76 5.42
N ASP A 345 19.14 17.22 4.23
CA ASP A 345 19.66 15.91 3.84
C ASP A 345 21.14 15.96 3.43
N VAL A 346 21.51 16.92 2.57
CA VAL A 346 22.79 16.90 1.83
C VAL A 346 23.76 17.98 2.31
N LEU A 347 23.26 19.11 2.82
CA LEU A 347 24.07 20.32 3.09
C LEU A 347 24.03 20.75 4.56
N LEU A 348 23.73 19.84 5.49
CA LEU A 348 23.49 20.17 6.90
C LEU A 348 24.64 20.97 7.54
N ASP A 349 25.88 20.59 7.25
CA ASP A 349 27.10 21.27 7.70
C ASP A 349 27.19 22.72 7.17
N ALA A 350 26.91 22.92 5.88
CA ALA A 350 26.97 24.22 5.22
C ALA A 350 25.80 25.12 5.63
N VAL A 351 24.65 24.52 5.98
CA VAL A 351 23.52 25.22 6.58
C VAL A 351 23.91 25.81 7.92
N LEU A 352 24.56 25.04 8.80
CA LEU A 352 25.02 25.57 10.10
C LEU A 352 25.98 26.76 9.95
N ALA A 353 26.81 26.76 8.90
CA ALA A 353 27.71 27.87 8.61
C ALA A 353 27.01 29.14 8.08
N THR A 354 25.81 29.01 7.53
CA THR A 354 25.02 30.12 6.95
C THR A 354 23.81 30.50 7.80
N ALA A 355 23.50 29.67 8.81
CA ALA A 355 22.41 29.87 9.75
C ALA A 355 22.55 31.20 10.48
N ARG A 356 21.41 31.83 10.72
CA ARG A 356 21.35 33.03 11.54
C ARG A 356 21.64 32.66 12.99
N LYS A 357 22.68 33.26 13.57
CA LYS A 357 22.95 33.18 15.00
C LYS A 357 22.17 34.29 15.68
N GLU A 358 21.15 33.96 16.45
CA GLU A 358 20.62 34.91 17.41
C GLU A 358 21.63 35.06 18.54
N GLU A 359 22.19 36.26 18.69
CA GLU A 359 22.87 36.61 19.94
C GLU A 359 21.82 36.56 21.05
N ARG A 360 21.89 35.53 21.90
CA ARG A 360 21.22 35.58 23.19
C ARG A 360 21.84 36.75 23.94
N ARG A 361 21.09 37.86 24.02
CA ARG A 361 21.35 38.90 25.01
C ARG A 361 20.90 38.35 26.35
N ASP A 362 21.77 37.59 26.99
CA ASP A 362 21.66 37.27 28.41
C ASP A 362 22.19 38.44 29.24
#